data_AF-A0A949Q7X6-F1
#
_entry.id   AF-A0A949Q7X6-F1
#
_cell.length_a   1.000
_cell.length_b   1.000
_cell.length_c   1.000
_cell.angle_alpha   90.00
_cell.angle_beta   90.00
_cell.angle_gamma   90.00
#
_symmetry.space_group_name_H-M   'P 1'
#
loop_
_entity.id
_entity.type
_entity.pdbx_description
1 polymer ?
#
loop_
_entity_poly.entity_id
_entity_poly.type
_entity_poly.pdbx_seq_one_letter_code
_entity_poly.pdbx_strand_id
1 'polypeptide(L)'
;MHDQYMQGFEGFGEAVSSRGVLELTAAKSVPLANWFMVVTLPAQEAYAPVGAMLQRIFIGALVLTLLAGALTWWVITRLLQRQLAPMLVATRTLAALANNPEPVTALPVAREDEIGELIGGFNRLLQTLRQREAKLELAASVFTHAREGIMITDPAGRIMEVNEAFTRITGFTSSEVLGQNPRLLGSGRHDAAYFETMWATLNRQGHWYGEIWNRRKNGDVFAELQTISAVRDTTGAVQHYVSLFSDITDQKAHESELDRMAHFDA
;
A
#
# COMPACT_ATOMS: atom_id res chain seq x y z
N MET A 1 73.79 36.13 29.16
CA MET A 1 74.17 36.44 27.76
C MET A 1 75.19 37.58 27.67
N HIS A 2 74.89 38.80 28.12
CA HIS A 2 75.85 39.92 28.06
C HIS A 2 77.20 39.60 28.76
N ASP A 3 77.17 38.96 29.93
CA ASP A 3 78.38 38.51 30.63
C ASP A 3 79.15 37.41 29.89
N GLN A 4 78.47 36.60 29.06
CA GLN A 4 79.12 35.54 28.27
C GLN A 4 79.85 36.13 27.05
N TYR A 5 79.29 37.17 26.43
CA TYR A 5 79.98 37.90 25.35
C TYR A 5 81.23 38.62 25.87
N MET A 6 81.17 39.18 27.09
CA MET A 6 82.34 39.79 27.75
C MET A 6 83.43 38.75 28.12
N GLN A 7 83.05 37.48 28.23
CA GLN A 7 83.96 36.35 28.45
C GLN A 7 84.49 35.73 27.14
N GLY A 8 84.21 36.35 25.98
CA GLY A 8 84.74 35.93 24.68
C GLY A 8 83.87 34.94 23.90
N PHE A 9 82.62 34.71 24.32
CA PHE A 9 81.67 33.90 23.54
C PHE A 9 81.30 34.63 22.25
N GLU A 10 81.44 33.98 21.10
CA GLU A 10 80.91 34.44 19.82
C GLU A 10 79.75 33.53 19.41
N GLY A 11 78.57 34.10 19.20
CA GLY A 11 77.38 33.30 18.94
C GLY A 11 76.10 34.11 18.96
N PHE A 12 74.99 33.39 18.89
CA PHE A 12 73.64 33.94 18.92
C PHE A 12 72.85 33.38 20.11
N GLY A 13 71.86 34.15 20.56
CA GLY A 13 70.78 33.64 21.40
C GLY A 13 69.98 34.74 22.07
N GLU A 14 69.12 34.34 22.99
CA GLU A 14 68.13 35.23 23.60
C GLU A 14 68.66 35.90 24.86
N ALA A 15 68.50 37.22 24.94
CA ALA A 15 68.84 38.01 26.12
C ALA A 15 67.69 38.97 26.46
N VAL A 16 67.55 39.31 27.74
CA VAL A 16 66.65 40.37 28.17
C VAL A 16 67.44 41.66 28.28
N SER A 17 67.00 42.68 27.55
CA SER A 17 67.55 44.03 27.57
C SER A 17 67.37 44.69 28.95
N SER A 18 68.12 45.73 29.25
CA SER A 18 67.97 46.51 30.50
C SER A 18 66.59 47.16 30.65
N ARG A 19 65.83 47.27 29.54
CA ARG A 19 64.44 47.73 29.50
C ARG A 19 63.40 46.60 29.68
N GLY A 20 63.83 45.37 29.97
CA GLY A 20 62.96 44.22 30.17
C GLY A 20 62.43 43.57 28.88
N VAL A 21 62.96 43.95 27.72
CA VAL A 21 62.53 43.42 26.41
C VAL A 21 63.37 42.21 26.03
N LEU A 22 62.73 41.12 25.61
CA LEU A 22 63.42 39.95 25.06
C LEU A 22 63.96 40.29 23.65
N GLU A 23 65.26 40.11 23.46
CA GLU A 23 65.99 40.43 22.24
C GLU A 23 66.81 39.22 21.79
N LEU A 24 66.83 38.98 20.48
CA LEU A 24 67.79 38.09 19.85
C LEU A 24 69.08 38.87 19.65
N THR A 25 70.14 38.37 20.27
CA THR A 25 71.45 39.01 20.26
C THR A 25 72.43 38.13 19.52
N ALA A 26 73.27 38.74 18.68
CA ALA A 26 74.41 38.10 18.07
C ALA A 26 75.64 38.98 18.27
N ALA A 27 76.72 38.39 18.77
CA ALA A 27 77.96 39.11 19.04
C ALA A 27 79.15 38.48 18.32
N LYS A 28 80.03 39.34 17.79
CA LYS A 28 81.30 38.92 17.17
C LYS A 28 82.42 39.88 17.54
N SER A 29 83.61 39.35 17.82
CA SER A 29 84.77 40.18 18.14
C SER A 29 85.38 40.82 16.89
N VAL A 30 86.00 41.98 17.09
CA VAL A 30 86.81 42.71 16.10
C VAL A 30 88.23 42.82 16.68
N PRO A 31 89.09 41.81 16.45
CA PRO A 31 90.34 41.64 17.19
C PRO A 31 91.33 42.80 17.05
N LEU A 32 91.36 43.46 15.88
CA LEU A 32 92.25 44.58 15.57
C LEU A 32 92.00 45.82 16.45
N ALA A 33 90.79 46.00 16.95
CA ALA A 33 90.38 47.16 17.76
C ALA A 33 90.02 46.80 19.21
N ASN A 34 90.09 45.50 19.57
CA ASN A 34 89.60 44.96 20.83
C ASN A 34 88.13 45.34 21.13
N TRP A 35 87.29 45.36 20.09
CA TRP A 35 85.86 45.69 20.18
C TRP A 35 84.99 44.45 19.97
N PHE A 36 83.76 44.51 20.46
CA PHE A 36 82.70 43.56 20.09
C PHE A 36 81.60 44.31 19.35
N MET A 37 81.16 43.73 18.24
CA MET A 37 79.96 44.18 17.55
C MET A 37 78.80 43.30 18.02
N VAL A 38 77.79 43.92 18.61
CA VAL A 38 76.57 43.25 19.05
C VAL A 38 75.41 43.80 18.24
N VAL A 39 74.70 42.92 17.56
CA VAL A 39 73.44 43.24 16.91
C VAL A 39 72.32 42.66 17.75
N THR A 40 71.37 43.51 18.11
CA THR A 40 70.19 43.14 18.90
C THR A 40 68.94 43.38 18.08
N LEU A 41 68.08 42.38 17.97
CA LEU A 41 66.77 42.49 17.31
C LEU A 41 65.69 42.13 18.33
N PRO A 42 64.70 42.99 18.59
CA PRO A 42 63.59 42.65 19.49
C PRO A 42 62.90 41.35 19.05
N ALA A 43 62.70 40.42 19.99
CA ALA A 43 62.11 39.12 19.69
C ALA A 43 60.71 39.26 19.08
N GLN A 44 59.93 40.26 19.49
CA GLN A 44 58.61 40.55 18.92
C GLN A 44 58.68 40.87 17.41
N GLU A 45 59.69 41.63 16.98
CA GLU A 45 59.90 41.96 15.57
C GLU A 45 60.46 40.76 14.79
N ALA A 46 61.41 40.05 15.40
CA ALA A 46 62.03 38.87 14.80
C ALA A 46 61.01 37.74 14.54
N TYR A 47 60.07 37.52 15.47
CA TYR A 47 59.05 36.47 15.38
C TYR A 47 57.71 36.92 14.79
N ALA A 48 57.49 38.22 14.57
CA ALA A 48 56.24 38.74 13.97
C ALA A 48 55.84 38.03 12.66
N PRO A 49 56.76 37.75 11.71
CA PRO A 49 56.42 37.00 10.50
C PRO A 49 55.97 35.57 10.76
N VAL A 50 56.55 34.90 11.76
CA VAL A 50 56.20 33.52 12.15
C VAL A 50 54.80 33.49 12.76
N GLY A 51 54.48 34.45 13.64
CA GLY A 51 53.14 34.57 14.22
C GLY A 51 52.06 34.81 13.16
N ALA A 52 52.32 35.71 12.21
CA ALA A 52 51.41 35.96 11.09
C ALA A 52 51.23 34.73 10.18
N MET A 53 52.30 33.97 9.94
CA MET A 53 52.25 32.72 9.17
C MET A 53 51.42 31.65 9.89
N LEU A 54 51.64 31.44 11.19
CA LEU A 54 50.86 30.49 11.99
C LEU A 54 49.37 30.86 12.02
N GLN A 55 49.04 32.14 12.14
CA GLN A 55 47.65 32.60 12.10
C GLN A 55 46.98 32.30 10.75
N ARG A 56 47.69 32.51 9.62
CA ARG A 56 47.18 32.16 8.28
C ARG A 56 46.97 30.66 8.12
N ILE A 57 47.91 29.84 8.60
CA ILE A 57 47.80 28.38 8.58
C ILE A 57 46.60 27.92 9.41
N PHE A 58 46.43 28.48 10.61
CA PHE A 58 45.30 28.15 11.49
C PHE A 58 43.96 28.50 10.85
N ILE A 59 43.83 29.72 10.30
CA ILE A 59 42.61 30.15 9.59
C ILE A 59 42.33 29.22 8.40
N GLY A 60 43.36 28.88 7.62
CA GLY A 60 43.22 27.95 6.49
C GLY A 60 42.73 26.56 6.91
N ALA A 61 43.30 26.01 7.98
CA ALA A 61 42.89 24.71 8.53
C ALA A 61 41.45 24.72 9.05
N LEU A 62 41.04 25.80 9.72
CA LEU A 62 39.68 25.98 10.22
C LEU A 62 38.66 26.02 9.07
N VAL A 63 38.94 26.82 8.03
CA VAL A 63 38.08 26.92 6.84
C VAL A 63 37.96 25.56 6.15
N LEU A 64 39.08 24.85 5.98
CA LEU A 64 39.07 23.53 5.34
C LEU A 64 38.22 22.51 6.12
N THR A 65 38.31 22.53 7.44
CA THR A 65 37.54 21.63 8.31
C THR A 65 36.04 21.92 8.23
N LEU A 66 35.65 23.21 8.23
CA LEU A 66 34.25 23.61 8.08
C LEU A 66 33.70 23.23 6.70
N LEU A 67 34.47 23.41 5.63
CA LEU A 67 34.08 23.01 4.29
C LEU A 67 33.88 21.49 4.17
N ALA A 68 34.79 20.70 4.75
CA ALA A 68 34.65 19.25 4.79
C ALA A 68 33.39 18.83 5.55
N GLY A 69 33.12 19.44 6.71
CA GLY A 69 31.89 19.21 7.48
C GLY A 69 30.62 19.53 6.68
N ALA A 70 30.58 20.69 6.03
CA ALA A 70 29.45 21.09 5.19
C ALA A 70 29.24 20.14 4.00
N LEU A 71 30.33 19.69 3.37
CA LEU A 71 30.28 18.72 2.27
C LEU A 71 29.74 17.37 2.73
N THR A 72 30.26 16.83 3.84
CA THR A 72 29.77 15.56 4.40
C THR A 72 28.29 15.65 4.78
N TRP A 73 27.88 16.74 5.44
CA TRP A 73 26.48 17.01 5.76
C TRP A 73 25.59 17.05 4.52
N TRP A 74 26.03 17.75 3.47
CA TRP A 74 25.30 17.84 2.21
C TRP A 74 25.18 16.48 1.51
N VAL A 75 26.25 15.69 1.46
CA VAL A 75 26.23 14.34 0.88
C VAL A 75 25.29 13.42 1.66
N ILE A 76 25.37 13.40 3.00
CA ILE A 76 24.51 12.56 3.85
C ILE A 76 23.03 12.94 3.67
N THR A 77 22.72 14.24 3.74
CA THR A 77 21.34 14.73 3.57
C THR A 77 20.80 14.37 2.18
N ARG A 78 21.61 14.54 1.13
CA ARG A 78 21.23 14.21 -0.25
C ARG A 78 21.03 12.71 -0.45
N LEU A 79 21.82 11.87 0.21
CA LEU A 79 21.70 10.41 0.13
C LEU A 79 20.44 9.92 0.87
N LEU A 80 20.20 10.43 2.08
CA LEU A 80 19.00 10.13 2.86
C LEU A 80 17.72 10.53 2.12
N GLN A 81 17.66 11.73 1.54
CA GLN A 81 16.51 12.18 0.76
C GLN A 81 16.22 11.28 -0.45
N ARG A 82 17.27 10.80 -1.12
CA ARG A 82 17.13 9.89 -2.26
C ARG A 82 16.58 8.53 -1.88
N GLN A 83 16.94 8.00 -0.71
CA GLN A 83 16.48 6.67 -0.28
C GLN A 83 15.12 6.67 0.42
N LEU A 84 14.74 7.76 1.12
CA LEU A 84 13.48 7.83 1.86
C LEU A 84 12.28 8.30 1.02
N ALA A 85 12.54 8.98 -0.11
CA ALA A 85 11.48 9.49 -0.98
C ALA A 85 10.51 8.39 -1.50
N PRO A 86 10.95 7.20 -1.97
CA PRO A 86 10.04 6.15 -2.44
C PRO A 86 9.14 5.61 -1.33
N MET A 87 9.67 5.48 -0.11
CA MET A 87 8.92 4.98 1.04
C MET A 87 7.81 5.95 1.48
N LEU A 88 8.08 7.25 1.44
CA LEU A 88 7.09 8.29 1.73
C LEU A 88 5.98 8.35 0.67
N VAL A 89 6.29 8.05 -0.59
CA VAL A 89 5.27 7.95 -1.64
C VAL A 89 4.42 6.69 -1.42
N ALA A 90 5.04 5.56 -1.09
CA ALA A 90 4.32 4.30 -0.81
C ALA A 90 3.36 4.41 0.38
N THR A 91 3.74 5.10 1.46
CA THR A 91 2.84 5.31 2.61
C THR A 91 1.68 6.23 2.26
N ARG A 92 1.92 7.27 1.45
CA ARG A 92 0.87 8.17 0.96
C ARG A 92 -0.08 7.49 -0.01
N THR A 93 0.40 6.64 -0.92
CA THR A 93 -0.49 5.87 -1.80
C THR A 93 -1.32 4.85 -1.04
N LEU A 94 -0.76 4.24 0.01
CA LEU A 94 -1.51 3.36 0.91
C LEU A 94 -2.60 4.13 1.69
N ALA A 95 -2.28 5.31 2.22
CA ALA A 95 -3.26 6.17 2.89
C ALA A 95 -4.33 6.70 1.92
N ALA A 96 -3.97 6.93 0.65
CA ALA A 96 -4.91 7.33 -0.38
C ALA A 96 -5.88 6.20 -0.76
N LEU A 97 -5.41 4.94 -0.85
CA LEU A 97 -6.27 3.78 -1.12
C LEU A 97 -7.31 3.54 -0.03
N ALA A 98 -7.00 3.86 1.23
CA ALA A 98 -7.95 3.73 2.33
C ALA A 98 -9.12 4.73 2.22
N ASN A 99 -8.93 5.85 1.51
CA ASN A 99 -9.88 6.97 1.49
C ASN A 99 -10.42 7.33 0.10
N ASN A 100 -9.80 6.87 -1.00
CA ASN A 100 -10.19 7.23 -2.36
C ASN A 100 -9.88 6.09 -3.35
N PRO A 101 -10.89 5.52 -4.05
CA PRO A 101 -10.73 4.39 -4.97
C PRO A 101 -10.21 4.83 -6.36
N GLU A 102 -9.32 5.81 -6.42
CA GLU A 102 -8.65 6.10 -7.69
C GLU A 102 -7.62 5.00 -8.03
N PRO A 103 -7.39 4.72 -9.33
CA PRO A 103 -6.43 3.73 -9.75
C PRO A 103 -5.01 4.21 -9.44
N VAL A 104 -4.52 3.92 -8.22
CA VAL A 104 -3.09 3.92 -7.86
C VAL A 104 -2.27 3.27 -8.97
N THR A 105 -1.50 4.10 -9.66
CA THR A 105 -0.54 3.68 -10.66
C THR A 105 0.60 2.94 -9.97
N ALA A 106 1.09 1.88 -10.63
CA ALA A 106 2.21 1.10 -10.12
C ALA A 106 3.38 2.04 -9.83
N LEU A 107 3.97 1.90 -8.64
CA LEU A 107 5.12 2.72 -8.27
C LEU A 107 6.31 2.34 -9.17
N PRO A 108 7.05 3.31 -9.72
CA PRO A 108 8.18 3.02 -10.58
C PRO A 108 9.28 2.35 -9.76
N VAL A 109 9.69 1.16 -10.20
CA VAL A 109 10.87 0.46 -9.67
C VAL A 109 12.09 1.10 -10.30
N ALA A 110 12.68 2.08 -9.60
CA ALA A 110 13.79 2.87 -10.14
C ALA A 110 15.16 2.14 -10.09
N ARG A 111 15.27 1.07 -9.30
CA ARG A 111 16.51 0.29 -9.06
C ARG A 111 16.17 -1.16 -8.73
N GLU A 112 17.05 -2.10 -9.05
CA GLU A 112 16.97 -3.52 -8.65
C GLU A 112 17.74 -3.77 -7.35
N ASP A 113 17.54 -2.91 -6.35
CA ASP A 113 18.06 -3.08 -4.99
C ASP A 113 16.92 -3.54 -4.05
N GLU A 114 17.19 -3.66 -2.75
CA GLU A 114 16.21 -4.11 -1.75
C GLU A 114 14.96 -3.21 -1.73
N ILE A 115 15.11 -1.92 -2.05
CA ILE A 115 13.99 -0.98 -2.18
C ILE A 115 13.18 -1.29 -3.44
N GLY A 116 13.84 -1.59 -4.55
CA GLY A 116 13.21 -2.07 -5.77
C GLY A 116 12.38 -3.33 -5.58
N GLU A 117 12.94 -4.32 -4.88
CA GLU A 117 12.26 -5.59 -4.59
C GLU A 117 11.01 -5.37 -3.72
N LEU A 118 11.11 -4.51 -2.70
CA LEU A 118 9.98 -4.11 -1.87
C LEU A 118 8.88 -3.41 -2.69
N ILE A 119 9.24 -2.47 -3.57
CA ILE A 119 8.28 -1.78 -4.45
C ILE A 119 7.63 -2.78 -5.40
N GLY A 120 8.39 -3.72 -5.95
CA GLY A 120 7.88 -4.79 -6.80
C GLY A 120 6.88 -5.70 -6.06
N GLY A 121 7.20 -6.09 -4.82
CA GLY A 121 6.30 -6.84 -3.94
C GLY A 121 5.02 -6.07 -3.64
N PHE A 122 5.14 -4.79 -3.34
CA PHE A 122 4.00 -3.90 -3.10
C PHE A 122 3.09 -3.78 -4.33
N ASN A 123 3.65 -3.57 -5.52
CA ASN A 123 2.89 -3.51 -6.76
C ASN A 123 2.11 -4.82 -7.03
N ARG A 124 2.71 -6.00 -6.76
CA ARG A 124 2.02 -7.30 -6.89
C ARG A 124 0.86 -7.43 -5.91
N LEU A 125 1.03 -6.96 -4.67
CA LEU A 125 -0.04 -6.95 -3.67
C LEU A 125 -1.20 -6.05 -4.12
N LEU A 126 -0.90 -4.82 -4.57
CA LEU A 126 -1.90 -3.89 -5.09
C LEU A 126 -2.68 -4.49 -6.27
N GLN A 127 -1.98 -5.14 -7.21
CA GLN A 127 -2.62 -5.81 -8.34
C GLN A 127 -3.54 -6.95 -7.87
N THR A 128 -3.09 -7.75 -6.90
CA THR A 128 -3.89 -8.85 -6.33
C THR A 128 -5.15 -8.33 -5.67
N LEU A 129 -5.06 -7.24 -4.91
CA LEU A 129 -6.21 -6.62 -4.25
C LEU A 129 -7.23 -6.12 -5.29
N ARG A 130 -6.78 -5.39 -6.31
CA ARG A 130 -7.66 -4.94 -7.41
C ARG A 130 -8.36 -6.08 -8.13
N GLN A 131 -7.63 -7.16 -8.42
CA GLN A 131 -8.23 -8.30 -9.10
C GLN A 131 -9.31 -8.97 -8.24
N ARG A 132 -9.14 -9.00 -6.91
CA ARG A 132 -10.17 -9.50 -5.99
C ARG A 132 -11.39 -8.59 -5.95
N GLU A 133 -11.16 -7.28 -5.83
CA GLU A 133 -12.22 -6.27 -5.81
C GLU A 133 -13.03 -6.27 -7.10
N ALA A 134 -12.38 -6.22 -8.27
CA ALA A 134 -13.04 -6.29 -9.57
C ALA A 134 -13.84 -7.61 -9.77
N LYS A 135 -13.37 -8.73 -9.20
CA LYS A 135 -14.13 -9.99 -9.22
C LYS A 135 -15.38 -9.92 -8.34
N LEU A 136 -15.28 -9.29 -7.16
CA LEU A 136 -16.43 -9.08 -6.28
C LEU A 136 -17.45 -8.15 -6.93
N GLU A 137 -17.01 -7.05 -7.52
CA GLU A 137 -17.87 -6.12 -8.27
C GLU A 137 -18.56 -6.81 -9.46
N LEU A 138 -17.83 -7.62 -10.22
CA LEU A 138 -18.41 -8.40 -11.31
C LEU A 138 -19.46 -9.39 -10.81
N ALA A 139 -19.15 -10.13 -9.74
CA ALA A 139 -20.09 -11.08 -9.14
C ALA A 139 -21.36 -10.39 -8.62
N ALA A 140 -21.21 -9.26 -7.93
CA ALA A 140 -22.33 -8.44 -7.47
C ALA A 140 -23.14 -7.90 -8.65
N SER A 141 -22.48 -7.43 -9.71
CA SER A 141 -23.14 -6.93 -10.91
C SER A 141 -23.96 -8.03 -11.60
N VAL A 142 -23.41 -9.23 -11.74
CA VAL A 142 -24.14 -10.40 -12.27
C VAL A 142 -25.34 -10.74 -11.40
N PHE A 143 -25.17 -10.74 -10.07
CA PHE A 143 -26.26 -11.01 -9.13
C PHE A 143 -27.41 -10.01 -9.28
N THR A 144 -27.09 -8.71 -9.29
CA THR A 144 -28.08 -7.62 -9.39
C THR A 144 -28.79 -7.58 -10.74
N HIS A 145 -28.04 -7.72 -11.85
CA HIS A 145 -28.56 -7.49 -13.20
C HIS A 145 -29.03 -8.76 -13.94
N ALA A 146 -28.98 -9.93 -13.30
CA ALA A 146 -29.56 -11.14 -13.88
C ALA A 146 -31.05 -10.94 -14.24
N ARG A 147 -31.50 -11.62 -15.30
CA ARG A 147 -32.92 -11.61 -15.67
C ARG A 147 -33.70 -12.66 -14.88
N GLU A 148 -33.02 -13.72 -14.50
CA GLU A 148 -33.47 -14.79 -13.63
C GLU A 148 -33.52 -14.31 -12.18
N GLY A 149 -34.58 -14.72 -11.47
CA GLY A 149 -34.67 -14.54 -10.04
C GLY A 149 -33.61 -15.38 -9.35
N ILE A 150 -32.78 -14.75 -8.51
CA ILE A 150 -31.76 -15.41 -7.70
C ILE A 150 -32.19 -15.29 -6.24
N MET A 151 -32.14 -16.42 -5.53
CA MET A 151 -32.45 -16.51 -4.11
C MET A 151 -31.43 -17.42 -3.43
N ILE A 152 -30.85 -16.94 -2.33
CA ILE A 152 -29.88 -17.69 -1.52
C ILE A 152 -30.51 -17.98 -0.16
N THR A 153 -30.40 -19.21 0.31
CA THR A 153 -30.89 -19.63 1.62
C THR A 153 -29.79 -20.23 2.50
N ASP A 154 -30.02 -20.19 3.81
CA ASP A 154 -29.25 -20.97 4.77
C ASP A 154 -29.57 -22.48 4.67
N PRO A 155 -28.85 -23.36 5.37
CA PRO A 155 -29.11 -24.80 5.34
C PRO A 155 -30.49 -25.20 5.89
N ALA A 156 -31.15 -24.33 6.66
CA ALA A 156 -32.50 -24.53 7.17
C ALA A 156 -33.59 -24.01 6.19
N GLY A 157 -33.19 -23.48 5.04
CA GLY A 157 -34.09 -22.95 4.03
C GLY A 157 -34.66 -21.57 4.35
N ARG A 158 -34.00 -20.78 5.20
CA ARG A 158 -34.34 -19.36 5.41
C ARG A 158 -33.63 -18.50 4.38
N ILE A 159 -34.37 -17.60 3.75
CA ILE A 159 -33.86 -16.69 2.73
C ILE A 159 -32.85 -15.74 3.37
N MET A 160 -31.64 -15.75 2.85
CA MET A 160 -30.55 -14.86 3.26
C MET A 160 -30.38 -13.68 2.30
N GLU A 161 -30.67 -13.90 1.01
CA GLU A 161 -30.50 -12.87 -0.01
C GLU A 161 -31.38 -13.16 -1.23
N VAL A 162 -31.83 -12.10 -1.90
CA VAL A 162 -32.54 -12.15 -3.18
C VAL A 162 -32.08 -11.01 -4.07
N ASN A 163 -32.07 -11.22 -5.39
CA ASN A 163 -31.74 -10.16 -6.34
C ASN A 163 -32.97 -9.35 -6.78
N GLU A 164 -32.77 -8.32 -7.60
CA GLU A 164 -33.86 -7.49 -8.11
C GLU A 164 -34.85 -8.26 -9.00
N ALA A 165 -34.36 -9.24 -9.77
CA ALA A 165 -35.21 -10.07 -10.62
C ALA A 165 -36.22 -10.90 -9.81
N PHE A 166 -35.79 -11.44 -8.66
CA PHE A 166 -36.69 -12.11 -7.72
C PHE A 166 -37.84 -11.19 -7.33
N THR A 167 -37.55 -9.93 -6.98
CA THR A 167 -38.58 -8.96 -6.61
C THR A 167 -39.48 -8.62 -7.79
N ARG A 168 -38.93 -8.44 -9.00
CA ARG A 168 -39.74 -8.17 -10.20
C ARG A 168 -40.69 -9.33 -10.54
N ILE A 169 -40.21 -10.57 -10.44
CA ILE A 169 -41.02 -11.75 -10.77
C ILE A 169 -42.04 -12.01 -9.66
N THR A 170 -41.63 -12.08 -8.40
CA THR A 170 -42.53 -12.52 -7.32
C THR A 170 -43.40 -11.40 -6.76
N GLY A 171 -43.00 -10.14 -6.92
CA GLY A 171 -43.63 -8.97 -6.32
C GLY A 171 -43.28 -8.73 -4.85
N PHE A 172 -42.45 -9.58 -4.24
CA PHE A 172 -41.98 -9.40 -2.86
C PHE A 172 -40.66 -8.62 -2.81
N THR A 173 -40.56 -7.66 -1.91
CA THR A 173 -39.30 -6.93 -1.70
C THR A 173 -38.33 -7.76 -0.87
N SER A 174 -37.03 -7.52 -1.01
CA SER A 174 -36.00 -8.19 -0.19
C SER A 174 -36.34 -8.11 1.32
N SER A 175 -36.68 -6.92 1.83
CA SER A 175 -37.06 -6.72 3.23
C SER A 175 -38.24 -7.57 3.73
N GLU A 176 -39.14 -8.02 2.85
CA GLU A 176 -40.30 -8.84 3.21
C GLU A 176 -39.96 -10.33 3.31
N VAL A 177 -38.96 -10.78 2.55
CA VAL A 177 -38.63 -12.20 2.40
C VAL A 177 -37.40 -12.62 3.19
N LEU A 178 -36.51 -11.70 3.54
CA LEU A 178 -35.33 -12.01 4.34
C LEU A 178 -35.71 -12.69 5.68
N GLY A 179 -35.08 -13.82 5.96
CA GLY A 179 -35.33 -14.68 7.12
C GLY A 179 -36.54 -15.60 7.02
N GLN A 180 -37.38 -15.43 5.98
CA GLN A 180 -38.56 -16.27 5.73
C GLN A 180 -38.19 -17.53 4.96
N ASN A 181 -39.12 -18.49 4.93
CA ASN A 181 -38.97 -19.71 4.13
C ASN A 181 -39.65 -19.55 2.76
N PRO A 182 -39.04 -19.97 1.63
CA PRO A 182 -39.60 -19.84 0.28
C PRO A 182 -40.99 -20.45 0.08
N ARG A 183 -41.46 -21.30 1.01
CA ARG A 183 -42.85 -21.79 1.07
C ARG A 183 -43.90 -20.67 1.02
N LEU A 184 -43.57 -19.43 1.36
CA LEU A 184 -44.44 -18.27 1.17
C LEU A 184 -44.90 -18.07 -0.29
N LEU A 185 -44.11 -18.56 -1.26
CA LEU A 185 -44.44 -18.53 -2.69
C LEU A 185 -45.34 -19.68 -3.12
N GLY A 186 -45.69 -20.61 -2.23
CA GLY A 186 -46.43 -21.82 -2.58
C GLY A 186 -47.82 -21.52 -3.17
N SER A 187 -48.09 -22.05 -4.36
CA SER A 187 -49.42 -21.94 -4.99
C SER A 187 -50.43 -22.97 -4.45
N GLY A 188 -49.95 -24.09 -3.92
CA GLY A 188 -50.75 -25.26 -3.55
C GLY A 188 -51.02 -26.25 -4.69
N ARG A 189 -50.48 -26.02 -5.91
CA ARG A 189 -50.64 -26.95 -7.04
C ARG A 189 -49.78 -28.21 -6.93
N HIS A 190 -48.64 -28.11 -6.23
CA HIS A 190 -47.75 -29.24 -5.97
C HIS A 190 -48.02 -29.79 -4.57
N ASP A 191 -48.07 -31.11 -4.46
CA ASP A 191 -48.30 -31.81 -3.21
C ASP A 191 -47.01 -31.95 -2.39
N ALA A 192 -47.12 -32.50 -1.17
CA ALA A 192 -45.96 -32.71 -0.30
C ALA A 192 -44.95 -33.71 -0.93
N ALA A 193 -45.44 -34.74 -1.61
CA ALA A 193 -44.61 -35.78 -2.22
C ALA A 193 -43.69 -35.22 -3.33
N TYR A 194 -44.19 -34.25 -4.10
CA TYR A 194 -43.39 -33.52 -5.08
C TYR A 194 -42.18 -32.83 -4.42
N PHE A 195 -42.42 -32.07 -3.36
CA PHE A 195 -41.34 -31.35 -2.66
C PHE A 195 -40.39 -32.30 -1.92
N GLU A 196 -40.87 -33.41 -1.37
CA GLU A 196 -40.01 -34.45 -0.79
C GLU A 196 -39.06 -35.05 -1.83
N THR A 197 -39.58 -35.34 -3.03
CA THR A 197 -38.78 -35.86 -4.15
C THR A 197 -37.72 -34.84 -4.62
N MET A 198 -38.11 -33.56 -4.69
CA MET A 198 -37.20 -32.45 -4.98
C MET A 198 -36.04 -32.39 -3.96
N TRP A 199 -36.37 -32.35 -2.67
CA TRP A 199 -35.38 -32.28 -1.59
C TRP A 199 -34.47 -33.53 -1.54
N ALA A 200 -35.04 -34.72 -1.73
CA ALA A 200 -34.25 -35.95 -1.80
C ALA A 200 -33.25 -35.91 -2.97
N THR A 201 -33.66 -35.40 -4.13
CA THR A 201 -32.80 -35.24 -5.30
C THR A 201 -31.70 -34.22 -5.04
N LEU A 202 -32.06 -33.04 -4.54
CA LEU A 202 -31.11 -31.97 -4.21
C LEU A 202 -30.06 -32.43 -3.17
N ASN A 203 -30.49 -33.15 -2.13
CA ASN A 203 -29.57 -33.63 -1.09
C ASN A 203 -28.63 -34.72 -1.61
N ARG A 204 -29.11 -35.58 -2.52
CA ARG A 204 -28.32 -36.68 -3.10
C ARG A 204 -27.37 -36.22 -4.21
N GLN A 205 -27.84 -35.36 -5.12
CA GLN A 205 -27.11 -34.96 -6.33
C GLN A 205 -26.42 -33.60 -6.19
N GLY A 206 -26.73 -32.84 -5.14
CA GLY A 206 -26.23 -31.48 -4.93
C GLY A 206 -26.92 -30.44 -5.81
N HIS A 207 -27.82 -30.83 -6.71
CA HIS A 207 -28.60 -29.92 -7.54
C HIS A 207 -29.97 -30.53 -7.87
N TRP A 208 -30.90 -29.67 -8.25
CA TRP A 208 -32.23 -30.03 -8.74
C TRP A 208 -32.65 -29.06 -9.83
N TYR A 209 -33.42 -29.55 -10.81
CA TYR A 209 -33.95 -28.76 -11.91
C TYR A 209 -35.39 -29.20 -12.21
N GLY A 210 -36.31 -28.24 -12.39
CA GLY A 210 -37.68 -28.56 -12.76
C GLY A 210 -38.62 -27.36 -12.74
N GLU A 211 -39.89 -27.63 -13.06
CA GLU A 211 -40.96 -26.64 -13.11
C GLU A 211 -41.74 -26.57 -11.80
N ILE A 212 -41.88 -25.38 -11.24
CA ILE A 212 -42.68 -25.12 -10.03
C ILE A 212 -43.80 -24.14 -10.35
N TRP A 213 -44.97 -24.38 -9.78
CA TRP A 213 -46.06 -23.41 -9.81
C TRP A 213 -46.08 -22.64 -8.50
N ASN A 214 -45.75 -21.36 -8.57
CA ASN A 214 -45.71 -20.45 -7.43
C ASN A 214 -46.79 -19.39 -7.52
N ARG A 215 -46.91 -18.61 -6.46
CA ARG A 215 -47.87 -17.52 -6.29
C ARG A 215 -47.12 -16.23 -6.02
N ARG A 216 -47.40 -15.20 -6.81
CA ARG A 216 -46.89 -13.85 -6.60
C ARG A 216 -47.58 -13.20 -5.41
N LYS A 217 -47.02 -12.10 -4.90
CA LYS A 217 -47.59 -11.32 -3.81
C LYS A 217 -49.02 -10.85 -4.07
N ASN A 218 -49.35 -10.54 -5.32
CA ASN A 218 -50.70 -10.12 -5.72
C ASN A 218 -51.71 -11.28 -5.80
N GLY A 219 -51.27 -12.53 -5.62
CA GLY A 219 -52.11 -13.72 -5.66
C GLY A 219 -52.06 -14.51 -6.97
N ASP A 220 -51.46 -13.95 -8.02
CA ASP A 220 -51.38 -14.60 -9.34
C ASP A 220 -50.52 -15.86 -9.27
N VAL A 221 -51.01 -16.93 -9.89
CA VAL A 221 -50.25 -18.18 -10.02
C VAL A 221 -49.43 -18.13 -11.30
N PHE A 222 -48.14 -18.41 -11.18
CA PHE A 222 -47.18 -18.37 -12.28
C PHE A 222 -46.36 -19.65 -12.31
N ALA A 223 -45.89 -20.02 -13.50
CA ALA A 223 -44.98 -21.14 -13.69
C ALA A 223 -43.55 -20.62 -13.71
N GLU A 224 -42.67 -21.25 -12.94
CA GLU A 224 -41.25 -20.98 -12.95
C GLU A 224 -40.46 -22.23 -13.34
N LEU A 225 -39.40 -22.02 -14.12
CA LEU A 225 -38.38 -23.04 -14.37
C LEU A 225 -37.22 -22.76 -13.43
N GLN A 226 -36.99 -23.65 -12.46
CA GLN A 226 -36.07 -23.41 -11.36
C GLN A 226 -34.93 -24.43 -11.34
N THR A 227 -33.72 -23.92 -11.05
CA THR A 227 -32.54 -24.70 -10.69
C THR A 227 -32.17 -24.39 -9.25
N ILE A 228 -31.98 -25.42 -8.42
CA ILE A 228 -31.48 -25.27 -7.05
C ILE A 228 -30.14 -25.99 -6.95
N SER A 229 -29.12 -25.35 -6.39
CA SER A 229 -27.79 -25.93 -6.15
C SER A 229 -27.41 -25.82 -4.68
N ALA A 230 -26.85 -26.90 -4.12
CA ALA A 230 -26.31 -26.94 -2.77
C ALA A 230 -24.83 -26.52 -2.78
N VAL A 231 -24.52 -25.41 -2.13
CA VAL A 231 -23.15 -24.94 -1.92
C VAL A 231 -22.63 -25.59 -0.64
N ARG A 232 -21.52 -26.32 -0.75
CA ARG A 232 -20.93 -27.09 0.35
C ARG A 232 -19.58 -26.51 0.75
N ASP A 233 -19.26 -26.63 2.03
CA ASP A 233 -17.95 -26.28 2.56
C ASP A 233 -16.90 -27.37 2.27
N THR A 234 -15.68 -27.17 2.76
CA THR A 234 -14.57 -28.13 2.61
C THR A 234 -14.78 -29.46 3.33
N THR A 235 -15.75 -29.54 4.25
CA THR A 235 -16.13 -30.76 4.97
C THR A 235 -17.26 -31.52 4.27
N GLY A 236 -17.86 -30.94 3.23
CA GLY A 236 -19.00 -31.49 2.50
C GLY A 236 -20.37 -31.14 3.10
N ALA A 237 -20.39 -30.37 4.20
CA ALA A 237 -21.63 -29.88 4.80
C ALA A 237 -22.24 -28.78 3.91
N VAL A 238 -23.57 -28.75 3.79
CA VAL A 238 -24.26 -27.68 3.05
C VAL A 238 -24.12 -26.39 3.84
N GLN A 239 -23.60 -25.36 3.20
CA GLN A 239 -23.48 -24.01 3.75
C GLN A 239 -24.66 -23.13 3.30
N HIS A 240 -25.04 -23.24 2.02
CA HIS A 240 -26.12 -22.47 1.42
C HIS A 240 -26.84 -23.27 0.32
N TYR A 241 -28.08 -22.91 0.01
CA TYR A 241 -28.68 -23.25 -1.27
C TYR A 241 -28.83 -22.02 -2.14
N VAL A 242 -28.51 -22.15 -3.43
CA VAL A 242 -28.67 -21.09 -4.43
C VAL A 242 -29.75 -21.55 -5.40
N SER A 243 -30.82 -20.78 -5.49
CA SER A 243 -31.92 -20.98 -6.43
C SER A 243 -31.86 -19.92 -7.53
N LEU A 244 -31.98 -20.37 -8.78
CA LEU A 244 -32.17 -19.53 -9.97
C LEU A 244 -33.47 -19.94 -10.64
N PHE A 245 -34.34 -18.98 -10.95
CA PHE A 245 -35.59 -19.28 -11.65
C PHE A 245 -35.97 -18.23 -12.70
N SER A 246 -36.63 -18.71 -13.74
CA SER A 246 -37.22 -17.89 -14.80
C SER A 246 -38.73 -18.06 -14.82
N ASP A 247 -39.45 -16.98 -15.05
CA ASP A 247 -40.89 -17.03 -15.30
C ASP A 247 -41.16 -17.56 -16.70
N ILE A 248 -41.82 -18.71 -16.79
CA ILE A 248 -42.18 -19.38 -18.04
C ILE A 248 -43.70 -19.37 -18.27
N THR A 249 -44.44 -18.53 -17.55
CA THR A 249 -45.91 -18.49 -17.62
C THR A 249 -46.40 -18.20 -19.03
N ASP A 250 -45.82 -17.20 -19.69
CA ASP A 250 -46.18 -16.84 -21.06
C ASP A 250 -45.87 -17.99 -22.02
N GLN A 251 -44.72 -18.66 -21.86
CA GLN A 251 -44.34 -19.81 -22.67
C GLN A 251 -45.35 -20.96 -22.53
N LYS A 252 -45.78 -21.27 -21.30
CA LYS A 252 -46.79 -22.30 -21.03
C LYS A 252 -48.17 -21.94 -21.59
N ALA A 253 -48.54 -20.65 -21.57
CA ALA A 253 -49.79 -20.20 -22.16
C ALA A 253 -49.81 -20.42 -23.68
N HIS A 254 -48.71 -20.10 -24.36
CA HIS A 254 -48.57 -20.34 -25.81
C HIS A 254 -48.57 -21.83 -26.14
N GLU A 255 -47.87 -22.66 -25.36
CA GLU A 255 -47.86 -24.13 -25.53
C GLU A 255 -49.29 -24.70 -25.43
N SER A 256 -50.05 -24.29 -24.41
CA SER A 256 -51.43 -24.75 -24.23
C SER A 256 -52.39 -24.28 -25.33
N GLU A 257 -52.17 -23.09 -25.91
CA GLU A 257 -52.98 -22.59 -27.01
C GLU A 257 -52.75 -23.40 -28.30
N LEU A 258 -51.49 -23.73 -28.60
CA LEU A 258 -51.12 -24.56 -29.75
C LEU A 258 -51.68 -25.98 -29.62
N ASP A 259 -51.58 -26.60 -28.45
CA ASP A 259 -52.16 -27.92 -28.18
C ASP A 259 -53.68 -27.92 -28.39
N ARG A 260 -54.35 -26.85 -27.94
CA ARG A 260 -55.79 -26.69 -28.16
C ARG A 260 -56.10 -26.57 -29.66
N MET A 261 -55.38 -25.75 -30.42
CA MET A 261 -55.61 -25.64 -31.87
C MET A 261 -55.39 -26.99 -32.58
N ALA A 262 -54.34 -27.73 -32.21
CA ALA A 262 -54.03 -29.02 -32.81
C ALA A 262 -55.07 -30.12 -32.51
N HIS A 263 -55.77 -30.06 -31.37
CA HIS A 263 -56.76 -31.06 -30.97
C HIS A 263 -58.21 -30.72 -31.36
N PHE A 264 -58.50 -29.47 -31.76
CA PHE A 264 -59.84 -29.04 -32.14
C PHE A 264 -60.09 -28.98 -33.67
N ASP A 265 -59.07 -29.21 -34.50
CA ASP A 265 -59.18 -29.29 -35.97
C ASP A 265 -59.27 -30.74 -36.52
N ALA A 266 -59.60 -31.72 -35.68
CA ALA A 266 -59.78 -33.15 -36.05
C ALA A 266 -61.24 -33.60 -35.87
#